data_AF-A0A386C9L5-F1
#
_entry.id   AF-A0A386C9L5-F1
#
_cell.length_a   1.000
_cell.length_b   1.000
_cell.length_c   1.000
_cell.angle_alpha   90.00
_cell.angle_beta   90.00
_cell.angle_gamma   90.00
#
_symmetry.space_group_name_H-M   'P 1'
#
loop_
_entity.id
_entity.type
_entity.pdbx_description
1 polymer ?
#
loop_
_entity_poly.entity_id
_entity_poly.type
_entity_poly.pdbx_seq_one_letter_code
_entity_poly.pdbx_strand_id
1 'polypeptide(L)'
;MAAIWVVILGLGGSGSFALALLLIVYRSASAQAATELSTMTQGVGYLLSACGPLIVGLMHTVTGSWAIGMGALLILTLPELAVGVAAGRRRVVGVSA
;
A
#
# COMPACT_ATOMS: atom_id res chain seq x y z
N MET A 1 23.13 -7.53 9.62
CA MET A 1 22.57 -6.67 8.55
C MET A 1 21.07 -6.85 8.38
N ALA A 2 20.54 -8.09 8.32
CA ALA A 2 19.11 -8.35 8.12
C ALA A 2 18.17 -7.67 9.13
N ALA A 3 18.56 -7.59 10.42
CA ALA A 3 17.76 -6.97 11.46
C ALA A 3 17.41 -5.49 11.18
N ILE A 4 18.35 -4.72 10.61
CA ILE A 4 18.12 -3.30 10.29
C ILE A 4 17.01 -3.18 9.23
N TRP A 5 17.08 -3.99 8.17
CA TRP A 5 16.08 -4.00 7.12
C TRP A 5 14.70 -4.44 7.62
N VAL A 6 14.65 -5.47 8.46
CA VAL A 6 13.40 -5.92 9.09
C VAL A 6 12.77 -4.82 9.94
N VAL A 7 13.56 -4.09 10.72
CA VAL A 7 13.07 -2.96 11.53
C VAL A 7 12.55 -1.83 10.65
N ILE A 8 13.30 -1.43 9.62
CA ILE A 8 12.89 -0.36 8.69
C ILE A 8 11.57 -0.72 8.00
N LEU A 9 11.48 -1.93 7.43
CA LEU A 9 10.29 -2.39 6.73
C LEU A 9 9.11 -2.57 7.68
N GLY A 10 9.35 -3.09 8.89
CA GLY A 10 8.32 -3.29 9.91
C GLY A 10 7.71 -1.97 10.38
N LEU A 11 8.54 -0.99 10.75
CA LEU A 11 8.07 0.32 11.20
C LEU A 11 7.40 1.11 10.07
N GLY A 12 8.01 1.14 8.88
CA GLY A 12 7.47 1.84 7.73
C GLY A 12 6.13 1.25 7.25
N GLY A 13 6.06 -0.07 7.12
CA GLY A 13 4.86 -0.77 6.66
C GLY A 13 3.69 -0.66 7.65
N SER A 14 3.92 -0.94 8.94
CA SER A 14 2.86 -0.88 9.95
C SER A 14 2.38 0.55 10.21
N GLY A 15 3.29 1.53 10.24
CA GLY A 15 2.95 2.94 10.41
C GLY A 15 2.12 3.49 9.24
N SER A 16 2.51 3.16 8.00
CA SER A 16 1.77 3.57 6.80
C SER A 16 0.38 2.95 6.75
N PHE A 17 0.24 1.68 7.13
CA PHE A 17 -1.05 1.00 7.21
C PHE A 17 -1.99 1.64 8.25
N ALA A 18 -1.48 1.91 9.46
CA ALA A 18 -2.26 2.58 10.50
C ALA A 18 -2.70 3.99 10.06
N LEU A 19 -1.80 4.74 9.42
CA LEU A 19 -2.10 6.08 8.87
C LEU A 19 -3.16 6.02 7.76
N ALA A 20 -3.11 5.01 6.88
CA ALA A 20 -4.10 4.83 5.82
C ALA A 20 -5.51 4.60 6.39
N LEU A 21 -5.65 3.71 7.39
CA LEU A 21 -6.92 3.49 8.07
C LEU A 21 -7.43 4.76 8.77
N LEU A 22 -6.54 5.51 9.43
CA LEU A 22 -6.87 6.78 10.05
C LEU A 22 -7.38 7.81 9.03
N LEU A 23 -6.72 7.92 7.88
CA LEU A 23 -7.15 8.83 6.81
C LEU A 23 -8.51 8.44 6.24
N ILE A 24 -8.79 7.15 6.04
CA ILE A 24 -10.11 6.68 5.61
C ILE A 24 -11.19 7.17 6.57
N VAL A 25 -11.00 6.98 7.89
CA VAL A 25 -11.95 7.44 8.90
C VAL A 25 -12.08 8.96 8.91
N TYR A 26 -10.96 9.69 8.90
CA TYR A 26 -10.94 11.15 8.97
C TYR A 26 -11.54 11.84 7.73
N ARG A 27 -11.54 11.15 6.58
CA ARG A 27 -12.07 11.68 5.32
C ARG A 27 -13.49 11.22 5.00
N SER A 28 -14.02 10.27 5.74
CA SER A 28 -15.36 9.74 5.53
C SER A 28 -16.41 10.64 6.19
N ALA A 29 -17.53 10.89 5.50
CA ALA A 29 -18.62 11.71 6.01
C ALA A 29 -19.48 11.01 7.07
N SER A 30 -19.42 9.68 7.15
CA SER A 30 -20.18 8.86 8.11
C SER A 30 -19.44 7.56 8.44
N ALA A 31 -19.87 6.90 9.52
CA ALA A 31 -19.34 5.59 9.90
C ALA A 31 -19.58 4.52 8.80
N GLN A 32 -20.75 4.57 8.16
CA GLN A 32 -21.07 3.65 7.05
C GLN A 32 -20.14 3.86 5.85
N ALA A 33 -19.91 5.11 5.45
CA ALA A 33 -19.00 5.44 4.35
C ALA A 33 -17.55 4.99 4.66
N ALA A 34 -17.10 5.11 5.91
CA ALA A 34 -15.79 4.64 6.33
C ALA A 34 -15.66 3.11 6.22
N THR A 35 -16.69 2.36 6.62
CA THR A 35 -16.72 0.90 6.51
C THR A 35 -16.71 0.45 5.05
N GLU A 36 -17.53 1.05 4.19
CA GLU A 36 -17.58 0.74 2.76
C GLU A 36 -16.23 1.04 2.08
N LEU A 37 -15.65 2.22 2.34
CA LEU A 37 -14.37 2.62 1.77
C LEU A 37 -13.22 1.73 2.25
N SER A 38 -13.19 1.40 3.55
CA SER A 38 -12.18 0.50 4.11
C SER A 38 -12.27 -0.90 3.50
N THR A 39 -13.49 -1.43 3.35
CA THR A 39 -13.72 -2.76 2.76
C THR A 39 -13.32 -2.80 1.30
N MET A 40 -13.67 -1.76 0.52
CA MET A 40 -13.27 -1.64 -0.88
C MET A 40 -11.73 -1.56 -1.02
N THR A 41 -11.09 -0.69 -0.23
CA THR A 41 -9.64 -0.50 -0.28
C THR A 41 -8.88 -1.78 0.10
N GLN A 42 -9.33 -2.46 1.17
CA GLN A 42 -8.71 -3.73 1.60
C GLN A 42 -8.97 -4.85 0.60
N GLY A 43 -10.21 -5.02 0.14
CA GLY A 43 -10.55 -6.08 -0.82
C GLY A 43 -9.74 -5.95 -2.11
N VAL A 44 -9.75 -4.77 -2.73
CA VAL A 44 -8.98 -4.51 -3.96
C VAL A 44 -7.48 -4.56 -3.69
N GLY A 45 -7.01 -4.01 -2.57
CA GLY A 45 -5.60 -4.02 -2.19
C GLY A 45 -5.06 -5.45 -2.01
N TYR A 46 -5.81 -6.33 -1.35
CA TYR A 46 -5.40 -7.73 -1.17
C TYR A 46 -5.43 -8.52 -2.48
N LEU A 47 -6.43 -8.29 -3.34
CA LEU A 47 -6.47 -8.90 -4.67
C LEU A 47 -5.25 -8.51 -5.51
N LEU A 48 -4.86 -7.23 -5.48
CA LEU A 48 -3.66 -6.74 -6.15
C LEU A 48 -2.39 -7.32 -5.52
N SER A 49 -2.31 -7.35 -4.19
CA SER A 49 -1.16 -7.86 -3.44
C SER A 49 -0.87 -9.34 -3.72
N ALA A 50 -1.92 -10.16 -3.90
CA ALA A 50 -1.78 -11.56 -4.25
C ALA A 50 -1.03 -11.79 -5.58
N CYS A 51 -1.05 -10.83 -6.51
CA CYS A 51 -0.30 -10.91 -7.76
C CYS A 51 1.21 -10.68 -7.59
N GLY A 52 1.63 -9.98 -6.53
CA GLY A 52 3.03 -9.59 -6.29
C GLY A 52 3.99 -10.79 -6.24
N PRO A 53 3.76 -11.81 -5.40
CA PRO A 53 4.61 -12.99 -5.32
C PRO A 53 4.72 -13.77 -6.64
N LEU A 54 3.63 -13.84 -7.42
CA LEU A 54 3.64 -14.51 -8.71
C LEU A 54 4.53 -13.78 -9.72
N ILE A 55 4.41 -12.45 -9.80
CA ILE A 55 5.21 -11.61 -10.71
C ILE A 55 6.69 -11.67 -10.32
N VAL A 56 7.01 -11.48 -9.04
CA VAL A 56 8.40 -11.51 -8.56
C VAL A 56 9.01 -12.91 -8.69
N GLY A 57 8.22 -13.96 -8.40
CA GLY A 57 8.63 -15.34 -8.60
C GLY A 57 8.94 -15.66 -10.06
N LEU A 58 8.11 -15.21 -10.99
CA LEU A 58 8.34 -15.37 -12.43
C LEU A 58 9.60 -14.61 -12.88
N MET A 59 9.80 -13.37 -12.40
CA MET A 59 11.03 -12.61 -12.67
C MET A 59 12.26 -13.40 -12.20
N HIS A 60 12.21 -14.00 -11.02
CA HIS A 60 13.28 -14.84 -10.51
C HIS A 60 13.47 -16.10 -11.38
N THR A 61 12.42 -16.78 -11.81
CA THR A 61 12.52 -17.97 -12.65
C THR A 61 13.19 -17.68 -14.01
N VAL A 62 12.90 -16.53 -14.61
CA VAL A 62 13.47 -16.16 -15.92
C VAL A 62 14.89 -15.61 -15.80
N THR A 63 15.20 -14.87 -14.73
CA THR A 63 16.48 -14.16 -14.59
C THR A 63 17.49 -14.87 -13.68
N GLY A 64 17.05 -15.82 -12.86
CA GLY A 64 17.86 -16.51 -11.85
C GLY A 64 18.32 -15.62 -10.68
N SER A 65 17.83 -14.38 -10.57
CA SER A 65 18.31 -13.41 -9.58
C SER A 65 17.18 -12.70 -8.85
N TRP A 66 17.28 -12.66 -7.52
CA TRP A 66 16.33 -11.91 -6.66
C TRP A 66 16.53 -10.40 -6.75
N ALA A 67 17.70 -9.93 -7.19
CA ALA A 67 18.01 -8.49 -7.24
C ALA A 67 17.05 -7.73 -8.16
N ILE A 68 16.63 -8.35 -9.27
CA ILE A 68 15.69 -7.74 -10.22
C ILE A 68 14.30 -7.61 -9.60
N GLY A 69 13.82 -8.65 -8.91
CA GLY A 69 12.56 -8.61 -8.18
C GLY A 69 12.56 -7.57 -7.05
N MET A 70 13.65 -7.48 -6.28
CA MET A 70 13.79 -6.46 -5.24
C MET A 70 13.86 -5.04 -5.83
N GLY A 71 14.54 -4.87 -6.96
CA GLY A 71 14.56 -3.60 -7.70
C GLY A 71 13.18 -3.18 -8.20
N ALA A 72 12.39 -4.13 -8.70
CA ALA A 72 11.00 -3.87 -9.11
C ALA A 72 10.12 -3.45 -7.93
N LEU A 73 10.22 -4.12 -6.78
CA LEU A 73 9.51 -3.74 -5.56
C LEU A 73 9.92 -2.36 -5.06
N LEU A 74 11.22 -2.02 -5.12
CA LEU A 74 11.71 -0.68 -4.79
C LEU A 74 11.11 0.39 -5.71
N ILE A 75 11.04 0.13 -7.02
CA ILE A 75 10.44 1.06 -7.98
C ILE A 75 8.94 1.25 -7.71
N LEU A 76 8.22 0.20 -7.31
CA LEU A 76 6.80 0.25 -6.95
C LEU A 76 6.50 1.16 -5.74
N THR A 77 7.48 1.40 -4.86
CA THR A 77 7.30 2.35 -3.75
C THR A 77 7.14 3.80 -4.21
N LEU A 78 7.61 4.15 -5.42
CA LEU A 78 7.52 5.52 -5.96
C LEU A 78 6.06 5.96 -6.22
N PRO A 79 5.24 5.20 -6.99
CA PRO A 79 3.83 5.55 -7.15
C PRO A 79 3.06 5.45 -5.82
N GLU A 80 3.38 4.49 -4.94
CA GLU A 80 2.78 4.40 -3.60
C GLU A 80 3.03 5.67 -2.78
N LEU A 81 4.27 6.17 -2.79
CA LEU A 81 4.65 7.41 -2.13
C LEU A 81 3.92 8.62 -2.74
N ALA A 82 3.85 8.69 -4.08
CA ALA A 82 3.15 9.77 -4.77
C ALA A 82 1.66 9.82 -4.40
N VAL A 83 0.98 8.66 -4.38
CA VAL A 83 -0.42 8.54 -3.99
C VAL A 83 -0.59 8.84 -2.49
N GLY A 84 0.30 8.35 -1.62
CA GLY A 84 0.28 8.63 -0.19
C GLY A 84 0.42 10.12 0.13
N VAL A 85 1.35 10.81 -0.53
CA VAL A 85 1.51 12.27 -0.41
C VAL A 85 0.28 13.01 -0.94
N ALA A 86 -0.32 12.54 -2.04
CA ALA A 86 -1.54 13.13 -2.57
C ALA A 86 -2.73 12.95 -1.60
N ALA A 87 -2.87 11.77 -0.98
CA ALA A 87 -3.91 11.45 0.00
C ALA A 87 -3.79 12.27 1.30
N GLY A 88 -2.56 12.66 1.67
CA GLY A 88 -2.31 13.55 2.81
C GLY A 88 -2.79 14.99 2.62
N ARG A 89 -3.03 15.44 1.39
CA ARG A 89 -3.51 16.81 1.12
C ARG A 89 -4.92 16.99 1.69
N ARG A 90 -5.23 18.17 2.25
CA ARG A 90 -6.57 18.53 2.77
C ARG A 90 -7.62 18.56 1.64
N ARG A 91 -8.17 17.39 1.31
CA ARG A 91 -9.37 17.23 0.48
C ARG A 91 -10.34 16.29 1.20
N VAL A 92 -11.58 16.72 1.39
CA VAL A 92 -12.64 15.87 1.93
C VAL A 92 -13.23 15.08 0.76
N VAL A 93 -13.44 13.77 0.93
CA VAL A 93 -14.17 12.97 -0.06
C VAL A 93 -15.65 13.27 0.17
N GLY A 94 -16.17 14.30 -0.50
CA GLY A 94 -17.59 14.61 -0.49
C GLY A 94 -18.33 13.70 -1.45
N VAL A 95 -19.22 12.85 -0.94
CA VAL A 95 -20.29 12.26 -1.76
C VAL A 95 -21.29 13.38 -1.99
N SER A 96 -21.41 13.85 -3.23
CA SER A 96 -22.51 14.72 -3.63
C SER A 96 -23.81 13.96 -3.40
N ALA A 97 -24.63 14.46 -2.48
CA ALA A 97 -26.00 14.00 -2.23
C ALA A 97 -26.88 14.21 -3.46
#